data_AF-A0A938FBB7-F1
#
_entry.id   AF-A0A938FBB7-F1
#
_cell.length_a   1.000
_cell.length_b   1.000
_cell.length_c   1.000
_cell.angle_alpha   90.00
_cell.angle_beta   90.00
_cell.angle_gamma   90.00
#
_symmetry.space_group_name_H-M   'P 1'
#
loop_
_entity.id
_entity.type
_entity.pdbx_description
1 polymer ?
#
loop_
_entity_poly.entity_id
_entity_poly.type
_entity_poly.pdbx_seq_one_letter_code
_entity_poly.pdbx_strand_id
1 'polypeptide(L)'
;MRPTPYVASLRVYEPIDSFEASDQARWKQIKITETTGYEEELRALKRTIVPYSFLVRSDGAHIIDHDGTRFVAPWSTARRVWAALEDFKSSLPSSVIPFFIPPSTEEAIREKGESLENKVPHILTETWMIPPRWFSLFDKEERLRGYNNGIAFTIARTELELAKKRCINAHMAVRKAFGPGPVEE
;
A
#
# COMPACT_ATOMS: atom_id res chain seq x y z
N MET A 1 20.27 3.45 -4.95
CA MET A 1 19.04 2.63 -4.77
C MET A 1 18.34 3.19 -3.54
N ARG A 2 17.09 3.66 -3.63
CA ARG A 2 16.27 3.73 -2.41
C ARG A 2 15.35 2.52 -2.53
N PRO A 3 15.72 1.38 -1.94
CA PRO A 3 14.93 0.19 -2.11
C PRO A 3 13.57 0.49 -1.47
N THR A 4 12.53 0.49 -2.28
CA THR A 4 11.23 0.18 -1.70
C THR A 4 11.18 -1.34 -1.64
N PRO A 5 10.55 -1.96 -0.62
CA PRO A 5 10.47 -3.42 -0.51
C PRO A 5 9.62 -4.07 -1.62
N TYR A 6 9.24 -3.30 -2.63
CA TYR A 6 8.34 -3.64 -3.72
C TYR A 6 8.84 -3.00 -5.02
N VAL A 7 8.56 -3.67 -6.14
CA VAL A 7 8.84 -3.18 -7.51
C VAL A 7 7.81 -2.14 -7.94
N ALA A 8 6.57 -2.26 -7.44
CA ALA A 8 5.50 -1.34 -7.78
C ALA A 8 4.56 -1.09 -6.61
N SER A 9 3.93 0.09 -6.61
CA SER A 9 2.87 0.43 -5.67
C SER A 9 1.75 1.20 -6.34
N LEU A 10 0.51 0.85 -6.05
CA LEU A 10 -0.68 1.63 -6.38
C LEU A 10 -1.12 2.36 -5.12
N ARG A 11 -1.28 3.68 -5.20
CA ARG A 11 -1.55 4.55 -4.06
C ARG A 11 -2.78 5.39 -4.31
N VAL A 12 -3.65 5.48 -3.32
CA VAL A 12 -4.78 6.41 -3.27
C VAL A 12 -4.41 7.54 -2.31
N TYR A 13 -4.54 8.76 -2.81
CA TYR A 13 -4.24 9.98 -2.07
C TYR A 13 -5.55 10.70 -1.76
N GLU A 14 -5.78 11.02 -0.50
CA GLU A 14 -6.97 11.74 -0.02
C GLU A 14 -6.55 13.10 0.54
N PRO A 15 -7.42 14.13 0.47
CA PRO A 15 -7.14 15.41 1.10
C PRO A 15 -6.80 15.23 2.58
N ILE A 16 -5.83 16.00 3.09
CA ILE A 16 -5.41 15.86 4.49
C ILE A 16 -6.56 16.08 5.47
N ASP A 17 -7.55 16.90 5.11
CA ASP A 17 -8.71 17.20 5.94
C ASP A 17 -9.71 16.02 6.04
N SER A 18 -9.53 14.96 5.26
CA SER A 18 -10.31 13.71 5.37
C SER A 18 -9.87 12.82 6.54
N PHE A 19 -8.82 13.19 7.27
CA PHE A 19 -8.25 12.40 8.37
C PHE A 19 -8.47 13.05 9.74
N GLU A 20 -8.31 12.25 10.80
CA GLU A 20 -8.41 12.71 12.20
C GLU A 20 -7.40 13.82 12.52
N ALA A 21 -7.77 14.74 13.42
CA ALA A 21 -6.96 15.92 13.74
C ALA A 21 -5.52 15.57 14.22
N SER A 22 -5.36 14.44 14.91
CA SER A 22 -4.04 13.93 15.34
C SER A 22 -3.16 13.52 14.17
N ASP A 23 -3.73 12.85 13.17
CA ASP A 23 -3.05 12.44 11.94
C ASP A 23 -2.73 13.65 11.05
N GLN A 24 -3.66 14.60 10.95
CA GLN A 24 -3.41 15.87 10.27
C GLN A 24 -2.20 16.60 10.87
N ALA A 25 -2.18 16.78 12.19
CA ALA A 25 -1.10 17.49 12.87
C ALA A 25 0.27 16.82 12.64
N ARG A 26 0.27 15.48 12.63
CA ARG A 26 1.47 14.67 12.38
C ARG A 26 1.95 14.76 10.94
N TRP A 27 1.07 14.61 9.96
CA TRP A 27 1.46 14.61 8.55
C TRP A 27 1.69 16.00 7.97
N LYS A 28 1.13 17.07 8.58
CA LYS A 28 1.48 18.47 8.25
C LYS A 28 2.96 18.78 8.49
N GLN A 29 3.63 18.05 9.38
CA GLN A 29 5.06 18.21 9.66
C GLN A 29 5.97 17.63 8.58
N ILE A 30 5.46 16.71 7.74
CA ILE A 30 6.23 16.10 6.65
C ILE A 30 6.44 17.15 5.54
N LYS A 31 7.71 17.40 5.19
CA LYS A 31 8.04 18.33 4.12
C LYS A 31 7.80 17.66 2.76
N ILE A 32 7.31 18.41 1.77
CA ILE A 32 7.06 17.88 0.43
C ILE A 32 8.34 17.37 -0.27
N THR A 33 9.49 17.94 0.09
CA THR A 33 10.81 17.53 -0.41
C THR A 33 11.34 16.27 0.26
N GLU A 34 10.72 15.85 1.36
CA GLU A 34 11.09 14.66 2.10
C GLU A 34 10.45 13.43 1.45
N THR A 35 11.29 12.52 0.96
CA THR A 35 10.77 11.22 0.52
C THR A 35 10.60 10.36 1.76
N THR A 36 9.37 9.93 2.02
CA THR A 36 9.16 9.05 3.16
C THR A 36 9.68 7.64 2.84
N GLY A 37 9.56 7.13 1.59
CA GLY A 37 9.94 5.76 1.14
C GLY A 37 10.96 4.96 1.96
N TYR A 38 12.14 5.53 2.25
CA TYR A 38 13.17 4.86 3.07
C TYR A 38 12.71 4.54 4.50
N GLU A 39 11.97 5.45 5.13
CA GLU A 39 11.40 5.24 6.45
C GLU A 39 10.38 4.08 6.45
N GLU A 40 9.56 3.96 5.41
CA GLU A 40 8.62 2.83 5.27
C GLU A 40 9.35 1.52 5.15
N GLU A 41 10.38 1.46 4.31
CA GLU A 41 11.18 0.27 4.14
C GLU A 41 11.79 -0.14 5.48
N LEU A 42 12.47 0.81 6.14
CA LEU A 42 13.13 0.56 7.41
C LEU A 42 12.14 0.11 8.48
N ARG A 43 10.95 0.71 8.55
CA ARG A 43 9.90 0.33 9.51
C ARG A 43 9.30 -1.02 9.17
N ALA A 44 9.06 -1.32 7.89
CA ALA A 44 8.56 -2.61 7.45
C ALA A 44 9.53 -3.74 7.83
N LEU A 45 10.81 -3.58 7.48
CA LEU A 45 11.86 -4.55 7.81
C LEU A 45 11.98 -4.77 9.34
N LYS A 46 12.02 -3.67 10.11
CA LYS A 46 12.10 -3.75 11.57
C LYS A 46 10.89 -4.44 12.19
N ARG A 47 9.68 -4.20 11.66
CA ARG A 47 8.46 -4.85 12.17
C ARG A 47 8.44 -6.35 11.89
N THR A 48 9.02 -6.82 10.79
CA THR A 48 9.15 -8.25 10.52
C THR A 48 10.10 -8.94 11.50
N ILE A 49 11.20 -8.27 11.90
CA ILE A 49 12.23 -8.86 12.79
C ILE A 49 11.81 -8.78 14.27
N VAL A 50 11.18 -7.67 14.70
CA VAL A 50 10.80 -7.44 16.11
C VAL A 50 9.34 -6.97 16.20
N PRO A 51 8.36 -7.87 16.04
CA PRO A 51 6.94 -7.49 15.92
C PRO A 51 6.36 -6.79 17.14
N TYR A 52 6.76 -7.18 18.37
CA TYR A 52 6.12 -6.73 19.62
C TYR A 52 6.18 -5.20 19.89
N SER A 53 7.32 -4.55 19.71
CA SER A 53 7.48 -3.14 20.13
C SER A 53 6.96 -2.11 19.12
N PHE A 54 6.77 -2.50 17.86
CA PHE A 54 6.48 -1.55 16.78
C PHE A 54 5.00 -1.51 16.37
N LEU A 55 4.21 -2.50 16.76
CA LEU A 55 2.76 -2.54 16.53
C LEU A 55 2.01 -1.39 17.23
N VAL A 56 2.63 -0.66 18.17
CA VAL A 56 2.03 0.48 18.89
C VAL A 56 2.23 1.81 18.14
N ARG A 57 3.22 1.92 17.26
CA ARG A 57 3.55 3.20 16.63
C ARG A 57 2.71 3.46 15.38
N SER A 58 2.16 4.66 15.33
CA SER A 58 1.47 5.18 14.15
C SER A 58 2.44 5.35 12.98
N ASP A 59 2.04 4.86 11.80
CA ASP A 59 2.85 4.92 10.59
C ASP A 59 2.79 6.28 9.91
N GLY A 60 3.83 6.67 9.18
CA GLY A 60 3.83 7.90 8.37
C GLY A 60 2.88 7.87 7.15
N ALA A 61 3.20 8.66 6.14
CA ALA A 61 2.45 8.68 4.88
C ALA A 61 3.33 9.16 3.72
N HIS A 62 2.91 8.89 2.48
CA HIS A 62 3.39 9.63 1.32
C HIS A 62 2.56 10.90 1.17
N ILE A 63 3.21 12.01 0.79
CA ILE A 63 2.56 13.31 0.64
C ILE A 63 2.74 13.80 -0.80
N ILE A 64 1.69 14.40 -1.35
CA ILE A 64 1.75 15.20 -2.58
C ILE A 64 0.96 16.50 -2.36
N ASP A 65 1.42 17.58 -2.99
CA ASP A 65 0.64 18.81 -3.08
C ASP A 65 0.12 18.94 -4.53
N HIS A 66 -1.17 19.23 -4.67
CA HIS A 66 -1.85 19.41 -5.96
C HIS A 66 -2.92 20.49 -5.81
N ASP A 67 -2.89 21.49 -6.68
CA ASP A 67 -3.82 22.62 -6.71
C ASP A 67 -4.02 23.30 -5.35
N GLY A 68 -2.91 23.54 -4.65
CA GLY A 68 -2.89 24.17 -3.33
C GLY A 68 -3.39 23.29 -2.18
N THR A 69 -3.84 22.07 -2.46
CA THR A 69 -4.32 21.11 -1.47
C THR A 69 -3.28 20.03 -1.21
N ARG A 70 -3.07 19.70 0.05
CA ARG A 70 -2.20 18.59 0.46
C ARG A 70 -2.98 17.29 0.47
N PHE A 71 -2.48 16.31 -0.25
CA PHE A 71 -3.02 14.96 -0.26
C PHE A 71 -2.06 13.97 0.39
N VAL A 72 -2.63 12.96 1.03
CA VAL A 72 -1.95 12.00 1.87
C VAL A 72 -2.32 10.58 1.47
N ALA A 73 -1.32 9.71 1.36
CA ALA A 73 -1.49 8.27 1.23
C ALA A 73 -0.80 7.59 2.41
N PRO A 74 -1.54 7.26 3.50
CA PRO A 74 -1.00 6.58 4.65
C PRO A 74 -0.50 5.19 4.27
N TRP A 75 0.72 4.86 4.67
CA TRP A 75 1.19 3.48 4.62
C TRP A 75 0.86 2.76 5.93
N SER A 76 0.58 1.46 5.87
CA SER A 76 0.38 0.67 7.09
C SER A 76 1.33 -0.52 7.03
N THR A 77 2.49 -0.36 7.66
CA THR A 77 3.46 -1.45 7.77
C THR A 77 2.96 -2.53 8.75
N ALA A 78 2.05 -2.18 9.67
CA ALA A 78 1.40 -3.15 10.58
C ALA A 78 0.46 -4.06 9.80
N ARG A 79 -0.38 -3.48 8.93
CA ARG A 79 -1.27 -4.26 8.08
C ARG A 79 -0.49 -5.18 7.15
N ARG A 80 0.63 -4.72 6.58
CA ARG A 80 1.47 -5.56 5.72
C ARG A 80 2.05 -6.76 6.47
N VAL A 81 2.47 -6.57 7.73
CA VAL A 81 2.99 -7.67 8.57
C VAL A 81 1.88 -8.66 8.90
N TRP A 82 0.68 -8.18 9.19
CA TRP A 82 -0.48 -9.04 9.42
C TRP A 82 -0.88 -9.83 8.15
N ALA A 83 -1.02 -9.16 7.01
CA ALA A 83 -1.32 -9.84 5.73
C ALA A 83 -0.23 -10.86 5.36
N ALA A 84 1.04 -10.53 5.55
CA ALA A 84 2.15 -11.46 5.31
C ALA A 84 2.12 -12.67 6.25
N LEU A 85 1.65 -12.52 7.49
CA LEU A 85 1.45 -13.64 8.41
C LEU A 85 0.33 -14.57 7.91
N GLU A 86 -0.78 -14.02 7.43
CA GLU A 86 -1.87 -14.81 6.86
C GLU A 86 -1.45 -15.54 5.59
N ASP A 87 -0.81 -14.84 4.65
CA ASP A 87 -0.26 -15.43 3.43
C ASP A 87 0.71 -16.57 3.77
N PHE A 88 1.64 -16.34 4.72
CA PHE A 88 2.57 -17.36 5.19
C PHE A 88 1.84 -18.59 5.76
N LYS A 89 0.82 -18.39 6.60
CA LYS A 89 0.02 -19.48 7.16
C LYS A 89 -0.77 -20.26 6.11
N SER A 90 -1.22 -19.59 5.05
CA SER A 90 -1.90 -20.26 3.92
C SER A 90 -0.95 -21.04 3.03
N SER A 91 0.35 -20.72 3.05
CA SER A 91 1.37 -21.32 2.19
C SER A 91 1.98 -22.63 2.73
N LEU A 92 1.77 -22.95 4.00
CA LEU A 92 2.39 -24.11 4.67
C LEU A 92 1.37 -24.90 5.51
N PRO A 93 1.60 -26.22 5.73
CA PRO A 93 0.78 -26.98 6.67
C PRO A 93 0.82 -26.41 8.09
N SER A 94 -0.33 -26.38 8.77
CA SER A 94 -0.47 -25.82 10.12
C SER A 94 0.43 -26.47 11.17
N SER A 95 0.79 -27.75 10.99
CA SER A 95 1.73 -28.47 11.86
C SER A 95 3.16 -27.93 11.81
N VAL A 96 3.52 -27.19 10.76
CA VAL A 96 4.88 -26.68 10.52
C VAL A 96 5.02 -25.22 10.99
N ILE A 97 3.94 -24.45 11.02
CA ILE A 97 3.93 -23.03 11.39
C ILE A 97 4.61 -22.73 12.75
N PRO A 98 4.37 -23.51 13.83
CA PRO A 98 4.95 -23.22 15.15
C PRO A 98 6.49 -23.27 15.20
N PHE A 99 7.14 -23.90 14.22
CA PHE A 99 8.61 -23.95 14.13
C PHE A 99 9.21 -22.64 13.58
N PHE A 100 8.41 -21.80 12.93
CA PHE A 100 8.84 -20.54 12.33
C PHE A 100 8.43 -19.33 13.17
N ILE A 101 7.24 -19.39 13.77
CA ILE A 101 6.64 -18.24 14.47
C ILE A 101 6.20 -18.70 15.87
N PRO A 102 6.79 -18.13 16.94
CA PRO A 102 6.34 -18.41 18.30
C PRO A 102 4.86 -18.01 18.48
N PRO A 103 4.04 -18.80 19.20
CA PRO A 103 2.61 -18.52 19.40
C PRO A 103 2.33 -17.12 19.96
N SER A 104 3.19 -16.63 20.87
CA SER A 104 3.08 -15.30 21.46
C SER A 104 3.16 -14.18 20.41
N THR A 105 4.06 -14.35 19.43
CA THR A 105 4.23 -13.39 18.33
C THR A 105 3.01 -13.39 17.41
N GLU A 106 2.46 -14.57 17.11
CA GLU A 106 1.23 -14.70 16.33
C GLU A 106 0.06 -13.99 17.02
N GLU A 107 -0.13 -14.22 18.32
CA GLU A 107 -1.19 -13.59 19.11
C GLU A 107 -1.07 -12.06 19.10
N ALA A 108 0.14 -11.53 19.30
CA ALA A 108 0.38 -10.08 19.30
C ALA A 108 0.09 -9.43 17.94
N ILE A 109 0.40 -10.12 16.84
CA ILE A 109 0.09 -9.63 15.48
C ILE A 109 -1.42 -9.69 15.23
N ARG A 110 -2.09 -10.77 15.65
CA ARG A 110 -3.53 -10.97 15.47
C ARG A 110 -4.37 -9.93 16.21
N GLU A 111 -4.07 -9.69 17.50
CA GLU A 111 -4.79 -8.71 18.34
C GLU A 111 -4.86 -7.32 17.68
N LYS A 112 -3.77 -6.92 17.00
CA LYS A 112 -3.71 -5.64 16.30
C LYS A 112 -4.28 -5.72 14.88
N GLY A 113 -4.08 -6.85 14.23
CA GLY A 113 -4.52 -7.14 12.87
C GLY A 113 -6.03 -7.06 12.69
N GLU A 114 -6.80 -7.62 13.64
CA GLU A 114 -8.27 -7.60 13.62
C GLU A 114 -8.83 -6.16 13.52
N SER A 115 -8.18 -5.18 14.16
CA SER A 115 -8.56 -3.76 14.06
C SER A 115 -8.27 -3.13 12.69
N LEU A 116 -7.40 -3.76 11.90
CA LEU A 116 -6.93 -3.29 10.58
C LEU A 116 -7.59 -4.04 9.42
N GLU A 117 -8.11 -5.24 9.67
CA GLU A 117 -8.72 -6.14 8.69
C GLU A 117 -9.86 -5.46 7.92
N ASN A 118 -10.74 -4.76 8.63
CA ASN A 118 -11.92 -4.10 8.05
C ASN A 118 -11.64 -2.76 7.35
N LYS A 119 -10.40 -2.26 7.40
CA LYS A 119 -10.05 -1.02 6.68
C LYS A 119 -9.67 -1.37 5.24
N VAL A 120 -9.86 -0.50 4.26
CA VAL A 120 -9.26 -0.67 2.92
C VAL A 120 -7.89 0.03 2.93
N PRO A 121 -6.81 -0.58 2.41
CA PRO A 121 -5.50 0.06 2.45
C PRO A 121 -5.41 1.13 1.35
N HIS A 122 -4.83 2.28 1.68
CA HIS A 122 -4.51 3.31 0.69
C HIS A 122 -3.41 2.88 -0.29
N ILE A 123 -2.63 1.86 0.04
CA ILE A 123 -1.47 1.43 -0.73
C ILE A 123 -1.49 -0.07 -0.94
N LEU A 124 -1.50 -0.48 -2.21
CA LEU A 124 -1.19 -1.83 -2.65
C LEU A 124 0.26 -1.88 -3.15
N THR A 125 0.95 -2.99 -2.90
CA THR A 125 2.37 -3.17 -3.24
C THR A 125 2.59 -4.51 -3.93
N GLU A 126 3.48 -4.55 -4.90
CA GLU A 126 3.78 -5.73 -5.70
C GLU A 126 5.30 -5.91 -5.85
N THR A 127 5.78 -7.13 -5.60
CA THR A 127 7.22 -7.42 -5.48
C THR A 127 7.87 -7.79 -6.81
N TRP A 128 7.11 -8.32 -7.77
CA TRP A 128 7.70 -8.93 -8.98
C TRP A 128 7.30 -8.23 -10.27
N MET A 129 6.04 -7.84 -10.41
CA MET A 129 5.52 -7.25 -11.65
C MET A 129 4.41 -6.26 -11.35
N ILE A 130 4.19 -5.31 -12.26
CA ILE A 130 3.04 -4.41 -12.20
C ILE A 130 1.81 -5.18 -12.71
N PRO A 131 0.75 -5.38 -11.90
CA PRO A 131 -0.45 -6.06 -12.35
C PRO A 131 -1.06 -5.34 -13.57
N PRO A 132 -1.38 -6.05 -14.67
CA PRO A 132 -1.94 -5.44 -15.87
C PRO A 132 -3.18 -4.58 -15.60
N ARG A 133 -4.03 -5.02 -14.65
CA ARG A 133 -5.23 -4.30 -14.19
C ARG A 133 -4.96 -2.92 -13.59
N TRP A 134 -3.74 -2.62 -13.14
CA TRP A 134 -3.42 -1.28 -12.65
C TRP A 134 -3.27 -0.28 -13.80
N PHE A 135 -2.86 -0.72 -14.99
CA PHE A 135 -2.72 0.16 -16.14
C PHE A 135 -4.07 0.67 -16.65
N SER A 136 -5.17 -0.07 -16.43
CA SER A 136 -6.50 0.40 -16.83
C SER A 136 -7.01 1.59 -16.02
N LEU A 137 -6.33 1.96 -14.93
CA LEU A 137 -6.70 3.12 -14.12
C LEU A 137 -6.21 4.43 -14.75
N PHE A 138 -5.20 4.38 -15.62
CA PHE A 138 -4.48 5.55 -16.13
C PHE A 138 -4.56 5.63 -17.65
N ASP A 139 -4.49 6.85 -18.17
CA ASP A 139 -4.19 7.10 -19.57
C ASP A 139 -2.68 7.02 -19.83
N LYS A 140 -2.28 6.76 -21.08
CA LYS A 140 -0.88 6.78 -21.49
C LYS A 140 -0.23 8.16 -21.29
N GLU A 141 -1.00 9.24 -21.44
CA GLU A 141 -0.49 10.62 -21.38
C GLU A 141 -0.27 11.10 -19.92
N GLU A 142 -0.93 10.46 -18.95
CA GLU A 142 -0.69 10.64 -17.50
C GLU A 142 0.63 9.99 -17.02
N ARG A 143 1.30 9.35 -17.99
CA ARG A 143 2.63 8.73 -18.04
C ARG A 143 3.86 9.59 -17.72
N LEU A 144 4.23 9.86 -16.48
CA LEU A 144 5.57 10.44 -16.20
C LEU A 144 6.66 9.35 -16.18
N ARG A 145 7.77 9.58 -16.89
CA ARG A 145 8.96 8.72 -16.86
C ARG A 145 10.21 9.57 -16.77
N GLY A 146 11.26 9.04 -16.15
CA GLY A 146 12.53 9.76 -16.04
C GLY A 146 13.60 8.97 -15.31
N TYR A 147 14.65 9.68 -14.91
CA TYR A 147 15.74 9.14 -14.11
C TYR A 147 15.92 9.98 -12.85
N ASN A 148 16.11 9.34 -11.71
CA ASN A 148 16.47 9.97 -10.46
C ASN A 148 17.78 9.36 -9.95
N ASN A 149 18.85 10.16 -9.87
CA ASN A 149 20.19 9.69 -9.51
C ASN A 149 20.64 8.46 -10.31
N GLY A 150 20.41 8.48 -11.64
CA GLY A 150 20.72 7.39 -12.55
C GLY A 150 19.76 6.20 -12.53
N ILE A 151 18.71 6.23 -11.70
CA ILE A 151 17.72 5.16 -11.58
C ILE A 151 16.47 5.53 -12.36
N ALA A 152 16.08 4.69 -13.31
CA ALA A 152 14.85 4.88 -14.08
C ALA A 152 13.61 4.78 -13.18
N PHE A 153 12.62 5.65 -13.41
CA PHE A 153 11.33 5.59 -12.74
C PHE A 153 10.18 5.83 -13.72
N THR A 154 9.00 5.34 -13.34
CA THR A 154 7.73 5.64 -13.99
C THR A 154 6.68 5.92 -12.93
N ILE A 155 5.88 6.96 -13.12
CA ILE A 155 4.75 7.32 -12.27
C ILE A 155 3.58 7.63 -13.21
N ALA A 156 2.45 6.96 -13.00
CA ALA A 156 1.19 7.35 -13.60
C ALA A 156 0.31 7.95 -12.50
N ARG A 157 -0.34 9.09 -12.78
CA ARG A 157 -1.19 9.77 -11.80
C ARG A 157 -2.41 10.36 -12.50
N THR A 158 -3.57 10.15 -11.89
CA THR A 158 -4.85 10.67 -12.35
C THR A 158 -5.71 11.04 -11.15
N GLU A 159 -6.75 11.82 -11.38
CA GLU A 159 -7.83 12.01 -10.42
C GLU A 159 -8.58 10.70 -10.18
N LEU A 160 -9.04 10.51 -8.93
CA LEU A 160 -9.70 9.28 -8.50
C LEU A 160 -10.99 9.00 -9.28
N GLU A 161 -11.73 10.05 -9.66
CA GLU A 161 -12.97 9.91 -10.43
C GLU A 161 -12.71 9.31 -11.82
N LEU A 162 -11.67 9.79 -12.52
CA LEU A 162 -11.26 9.25 -13.82
C LEU A 162 -10.78 7.80 -13.68
N ALA A 163 -9.97 7.49 -12.66
CA ALA A 163 -9.53 6.12 -12.40
C ALA A 163 -10.72 5.17 -12.17
N LYS A 164 -11.71 5.59 -11.37
CA LYS A 164 -12.93 4.81 -11.10
C LYS A 164 -13.72 4.56 -12.39
N LYS A 165 -13.96 5.61 -13.19
CA LYS A 165 -14.68 5.50 -14.47
C LYS A 165 -13.99 4.52 -15.42
N ARG A 166 -12.66 4.61 -15.54
CA ARG A 166 -11.87 3.71 -16.39
C ARG A 166 -11.87 2.28 -15.87
N CYS A 167 -11.79 2.09 -14.56
CA CYS A 167 -11.88 0.78 -13.91
C CYS A 167 -13.22 0.09 -14.24
N ILE A 168 -14.33 0.81 -14.07
CA ILE A 168 -15.68 0.30 -14.39
C ILE A 168 -15.76 -0.09 -15.88
N ASN A 169 -15.27 0.78 -16.77
CA ASN A 169 -15.25 0.49 -18.21
C ASN A 169 -14.40 -0.74 -18.57
N ALA A 170 -13.21 -0.87 -17.97
CA ALA A 170 -12.33 -2.01 -18.17
C ALA A 170 -12.98 -3.29 -17.67
N HIS A 171 -13.61 -3.26 -16.50
CA HIS A 171 -14.35 -4.38 -15.95
C HIS A 171 -15.52 -4.79 -16.87
N MET A 172 -16.33 -3.85 -17.33
CA MET A 172 -17.42 -4.12 -18.28
C MET A 172 -16.90 -4.74 -19.58
N ALA A 173 -15.77 -4.24 -20.11
CA ALA A 173 -15.17 -4.78 -21.33
C ALA A 173 -14.68 -6.22 -21.14
N VAL A 174 -14.01 -6.51 -20.02
CA VAL A 174 -13.54 -7.86 -19.68
C VAL A 174 -14.73 -8.81 -19.48
N ARG A 175 -15.74 -8.40 -18.71
CA ARG A 175 -16.96 -9.19 -18.50
C ARG A 175 -17.69 -9.49 -19.81
N LYS A 176 -17.78 -8.51 -20.71
CA LYS A 176 -18.39 -8.71 -22.04
C LYS A 176 -17.60 -9.70 -22.89
N ALA A 177 -16.28 -9.69 -22.81
CA ALA A 177 -15.42 -10.55 -23.63
C ALA A 177 -15.32 -11.98 -23.10
N PHE A 178 -15.28 -12.16 -21.77
CA PHE A 178 -14.96 -13.44 -21.13
C PHE A 178 -16.09 -14.03 -20.27
N GLY A 179 -17.19 -13.30 -20.06
CA GLY A 179 -18.26 -13.69 -19.14
C GLY A 179 -18.00 -13.25 -17.69
N PRO A 180 -18.88 -13.65 -16.75
CA PRO A 180 -18.69 -13.38 -15.32
C PRO A 180 -17.46 -14.13 -14.81
N GLY A 181 -16.69 -13.48 -13.94
CA GLY A 181 -15.49 -14.05 -13.33
C GLY A 181 -15.67 -14.31 -11.83
N PRO A 182 -14.75 -15.05 -11.19
CA PRO A 182 -14.82 -15.38 -9.76
C PRO A 182 -14.70 -14.17 -8.81
N VAL A 183 -14.42 -12.97 -9.35
CA VAL A 183 -14.35 -11.72 -8.58
C VAL A 183 -15.74 -11.05 -8.47
N GLU A 184 -16.76 -11.61 -9.13
CA GLU A 184 -18.15 -11.12 -9.13
C GLU A 184 -19.08 -11.95 -8.21
N GLU A 185 -18.56 -12.99 -7.56
CA GLU A 185 -19.22 -13.77 -6.50
C GLU A 185 -18.82 -13.25 -5.12
#